data_AF-A0AAU7FEE7-F1
#
_entry.id   AF-A0AAU7FEE7-F1
#
_cell.length_a   1.000
_cell.length_b   1.000
_cell.length_c   1.000
_cell.angle_alpha   90.00
_cell.angle_beta   90.00
_cell.angle_gamma   90.00
#
_symmetry.space_group_name_H-M   'P 1'
#
loop_
_entity.id
_entity.type
_entity.pdbx_description
1 polymer ?
#
loop_
_entity_poly.entity_id
_entity_poly.type
_entity_poly.pdbx_seq_one_letter_code
_entity_poly.pdbx_strand_id
1 'polypeptide(L)'
;MTDHKITPEKVTKPIQLLAAWLVGLITVNASFLLAAQQITKPDWATGALVIAAIVNVPVFIGALFLLQTKFRAQIQEDSYYAQYLENERQFTQSSRADVAKVVEQEIAQTTEKIIKSLGVEGRGKELPIAEILRESQLELMVAKLGSSRSLAELYVSPKTWAAVSGKFSKNESFIRDIEALLEEGLVEKKFRGYKHCKLTNLGTQIAKIAEKQGQLFNQIKPEFWEFGHKELADDDA
;
A
#
# COMPACT_ATOMS: atom_id res chain seq x y z
N MET A 1 26.45 37.52 1.66
CA MET A 1 24.97 37.55 1.71
C MET A 1 24.48 36.22 1.15
N THR A 2 24.20 35.26 2.03
CA THR A 2 23.80 33.91 1.67
C THR A 2 22.28 33.81 1.72
N ASP A 3 21.70 33.83 0.53
CA ASP A 3 20.27 33.69 0.26
C ASP A 3 19.79 32.31 0.77
N HIS A 4 19.22 32.27 1.98
CA HIS A 4 18.58 31.07 2.53
C HIS A 4 17.19 30.92 1.91
N LYS A 5 17.15 30.41 0.68
CA LYS A 5 15.91 30.06 -0.01
C LYS A 5 15.29 28.85 0.70
N ILE A 6 14.32 29.09 1.58
CA ILE A 6 13.53 28.05 2.24
C ILE A 6 12.78 27.27 1.14
N THR A 7 13.25 26.08 0.78
CA THR A 7 12.52 25.13 -0.10
C THR A 7 11.35 24.52 0.67
N PRO A 8 10.08 24.82 0.33
CA PRO A 8 8.90 24.35 1.06
C PRO A 8 8.77 22.82 1.06
N GLU A 9 9.28 22.15 0.02
CA GLU A 9 9.24 20.69 -0.14
C GLU A 9 10.08 19.91 0.90
N LYS A 10 10.94 20.58 1.68
CA LYS A 10 11.72 19.93 2.75
C LYS A 10 11.08 20.07 4.14
N VAL A 11 9.93 20.75 4.25
CA VAL A 11 9.16 20.87 5.51
C VAL A 11 8.24 19.65 5.65
N THR A 12 8.80 18.45 5.62
CA THR A 12 8.04 17.18 5.67
C THR A 12 7.95 16.59 7.07
N LYS A 13 8.68 17.14 8.05
CA LYS A 13 8.62 16.66 9.43
C LYS A 13 7.62 17.51 10.21
N PRO A 14 6.53 16.92 10.76
CA PRO A 14 5.56 17.62 11.62
C PRO A 14 6.22 18.42 12.76
N ILE A 15 7.39 17.99 13.19
CA ILE A 15 8.22 18.64 14.22
C ILE A 15 8.74 20.02 13.79
N GLN A 16 9.08 20.23 12.52
CA GLN A 16 9.59 21.52 12.03
C GLN A 16 8.49 22.58 11.93
N LEU A 17 7.29 22.17 11.52
CA LEU A 17 6.12 23.05 11.52
C LEU A 17 5.79 23.49 12.96
N LEU A 18 5.83 22.56 13.91
CA LEU A 18 5.63 22.83 15.34
C LEU A 18 6.65 23.86 15.88
N ALA A 19 7.92 23.74 15.49
CA ALA A 19 8.96 24.69 15.86
C ALA A 19 8.70 26.10 15.30
N ALA A 20 8.29 26.22 14.03
CA ALA A 20 7.95 27.52 13.43
C ALA A 20 6.76 28.19 14.15
N TRP A 21 5.73 27.41 14.48
CA TRP A 21 4.58 27.90 15.25
C TRP A 21 4.96 28.31 16.68
N LEU A 22 5.88 27.60 17.34
CA LEU A 22 6.38 27.97 18.67
C LEU A 22 7.11 29.32 18.65
N VAL A 23 7.97 29.54 17.65
CA VAL A 23 8.65 30.83 17.46
C VAL A 23 7.63 31.95 17.22
N GLY A 24 6.59 31.68 16.41
CA GLY A 24 5.49 32.60 16.20
C GLY A 24 4.75 32.96 17.49
N LEU A 25 4.42 31.97 18.32
CA LEU A 25 3.74 32.17 19.61
C LEU A 25 4.57 33.05 20.55
N ILE A 26 5.87 32.74 20.69
CA ILE A 26 6.79 33.51 21.54
C ILE A 26 6.88 34.95 21.05
N THR A 27 6.98 35.15 19.73
CA THR A 27 7.08 36.48 19.12
C THR A 27 5.83 37.31 19.37
N VAL A 28 4.63 36.72 19.17
CA VAL A 28 3.35 37.42 19.39
C VAL A 28 3.15 37.77 20.86
N ASN A 29 3.38 36.82 21.77
CA ASN A 29 3.24 37.10 23.21
C ASN A 29 4.26 38.14 23.69
N ALA A 30 5.52 38.06 23.22
CA ALA A 30 6.53 39.07 23.53
C ALA A 30 6.08 40.46 23.04
N SER A 31 5.50 40.56 21.84
CA SER A 31 4.99 41.83 21.31
C SER A 31 3.83 42.40 22.15
N PHE A 32 2.92 41.56 22.66
CA PHE A 32 1.83 41.99 23.53
C PHE A 32 2.33 42.47 24.88
N LEU A 33 3.28 41.76 25.50
CA LEU A 33 3.86 42.18 26.78
C LEU A 33 4.69 43.46 26.65
N LEU A 34 5.49 43.59 25.58
CA LEU A 34 6.25 44.81 25.31
C LEU A 34 5.34 46.01 25.05
N ALA A 35 4.26 45.82 24.29
CA ALA A 35 3.26 46.87 24.06
C ALA A 35 2.54 47.25 25.36
N ALA A 36 2.16 46.27 26.18
CA ALA A 36 1.57 46.49 27.50
C ALA A 36 2.48 47.32 28.43
N GLN A 37 3.80 47.15 28.34
CA GLN A 37 4.75 47.92 29.13
C GLN A 37 4.88 49.38 28.67
N GLN A 38 4.67 49.65 27.37
CA GLN A 38 4.77 51.00 26.80
C GLN A 38 3.47 51.80 26.92
N ILE A 39 2.31 51.14 26.99
CA ILE A 39 1.02 51.81 27.12
C ILE A 39 0.80 52.21 28.59
N THR A 40 0.88 53.51 28.85
CA THR A 40 0.62 54.08 30.19
C THR A 40 -0.84 54.50 30.36
N LYS A 41 -1.57 54.78 29.26
CA LYS A 41 -3.00 55.12 29.25
C LYS A 41 -3.63 54.68 27.92
N PRO A 42 -4.88 54.19 27.92
CA PRO A 42 -5.74 53.93 29.08
C PRO A 42 -5.42 52.60 29.78
N ASP A 43 -5.60 52.54 31.10
CA ASP A 43 -5.13 51.43 31.97
C ASP A 43 -5.74 50.06 31.62
N TRP A 44 -6.93 50.04 31.01
CA TRP A 44 -7.59 48.80 30.58
C TRP A 44 -6.88 48.13 29.40
N ALA A 45 -6.16 48.89 28.58
CA ALA A 45 -5.49 48.37 27.38
C ALA A 45 -4.32 47.43 27.76
N THR A 46 -3.57 47.80 28.80
CA THR A 46 -2.49 46.97 29.36
C THR A 46 -3.04 45.66 29.92
N GLY A 47 -4.14 45.71 30.68
CA GLY A 47 -4.82 44.52 31.18
C GLY A 47 -5.36 43.61 30.06
N ALA A 48 -5.95 44.20 29.02
CA ALA A 48 -6.47 43.47 27.87
C ALA A 48 -5.35 42.73 27.10
N LEU A 49 -4.18 43.35 26.92
CA LEU A 49 -3.02 42.73 26.25
C LEU A 49 -2.44 41.56 27.05
N VAL A 50 -2.39 41.68 28.38
CA VAL A 50 -1.94 40.59 29.26
C VAL A 50 -2.92 39.41 29.20
N ILE A 51 -4.22 39.67 29.27
CA ILE A 51 -5.25 38.63 29.13
C ILE A 51 -5.18 37.98 27.75
N ALA A 52 -4.99 38.77 26.69
CA ALA A 52 -4.82 38.25 25.33
C ALA A 52 -3.60 37.33 25.23
N ALA A 53 -2.46 37.68 25.83
CA ALA A 53 -1.26 36.83 25.86
C ALA A 53 -1.50 35.51 26.62
N ILE A 54 -2.25 35.55 27.73
CA ILE A 54 -2.61 34.34 28.51
C ILE A 54 -3.53 33.43 27.72
N VAL A 55 -4.58 33.97 27.08
CA VAL A 55 -5.57 33.19 26.30
C VAL A 55 -4.99 32.66 25.00
N ASN A 56 -4.01 33.35 24.41
CA ASN A 56 -3.36 32.93 23.18
C ASN A 56 -2.67 31.55 23.32
N VAL A 57 -2.10 31.24 24.49
CA VAL A 57 -1.42 29.96 24.75
C VAL A 57 -2.37 28.74 24.67
N PRO A 58 -3.48 28.66 25.40
CA PRO A 58 -4.42 27.54 25.31
C PRO A 58 -5.10 27.46 23.94
N VAL A 59 -5.43 28.59 23.29
CA VAL A 59 -5.98 28.60 21.92
C VAL A 59 -4.99 27.97 20.94
N PHE A 60 -3.71 28.34 21.05
CA PHE A 60 -2.64 27.81 20.23
C PHE A 60 -2.40 26.31 20.46
N ILE A 61 -2.39 25.86 21.72
CA ILE A 61 -2.27 24.42 22.05
C ILE A 61 -3.47 23.64 21.48
N GLY A 62 -4.68 24.18 21.59
CA GLY A 62 -5.88 23.58 21.00
C GLY A 62 -5.80 23.47 19.47
N ALA A 63 -5.31 24.52 18.80
CA ALA A 63 -5.11 24.51 17.35
C ALA A 63 -4.03 23.51 16.92
N LEU A 64 -2.91 23.44 17.65
CA LEU A 64 -1.87 22.43 17.41
C LEU A 64 -2.40 21.01 17.61
N PHE A 65 -3.19 20.78 18.66
CA PHE A 65 -3.78 19.48 18.92
C PHE A 65 -4.76 19.07 17.81
N LEU A 66 -5.58 20.00 17.32
CA LEU A 66 -6.51 19.76 16.21
C LEU A 66 -5.75 19.44 14.91
N LEU A 67 -4.66 20.16 14.62
CA LEU A 67 -3.78 19.87 13.49
C LEU A 67 -3.13 18.47 13.60
N GLN A 68 -2.61 18.11 14.77
CA GLN A 68 -1.94 16.84 15.00
C GLN A 68 -2.88 15.63 15.03
N THR A 69 -4.14 15.81 15.41
CA THR A 69 -5.11 14.70 15.51
C THR A 69 -5.97 14.55 14.26
N LYS A 70 -6.43 15.65 13.67
CA LYS A 70 -7.36 15.62 12.53
C LYS A 70 -6.67 15.52 11.18
N PHE A 71 -5.54 16.21 11.00
CA PHE A 71 -4.83 16.26 9.71
C PHE A 71 -3.69 15.25 9.60
N ARG A 72 -3.40 14.48 10.66
CA ARG A 72 -2.42 13.39 10.60
C ARG A 72 -2.86 12.25 9.68
N ALA A 73 -4.15 11.90 9.70
CA ALA A 73 -4.70 10.91 8.78
C ALA A 73 -4.55 11.38 7.32
N GLN A 74 -4.91 12.64 7.03
CA GLN A 74 -4.87 13.20 5.67
C GLN A 74 -3.45 13.38 5.11
N ILE A 75 -2.46 13.76 5.93
CA ILE A 75 -1.05 13.89 5.49
C ILE A 75 -0.40 12.52 5.26
N GLN A 76 -0.80 11.50 6.03
CA GLN A 76 -0.34 10.13 5.80
C GLN A 76 -1.05 9.49 4.60
N GLU A 77 -2.34 9.75 4.43
CA GLU A 77 -3.12 9.27 3.28
C GLU A 77 -2.64 9.89 1.98
N ASP A 78 -2.35 11.19 1.87
CA ASP A 78 -2.02 11.78 0.55
C ASP A 78 -0.68 11.28 -0.02
N SER A 79 0.33 11.05 0.83
CA SER A 79 1.62 10.50 0.37
C SER A 79 1.55 9.00 0.07
N TYR A 80 0.92 8.20 0.92
CA TYR A 80 0.79 6.76 0.70
C TYR A 80 -0.26 6.42 -0.36
N TYR A 81 -1.35 7.18 -0.45
CA TYR A 81 -2.43 6.96 -1.40
C TYR A 81 -2.10 7.53 -2.78
N ALA A 82 -1.39 8.66 -2.90
CA ALA A 82 -0.86 9.09 -4.20
C ALA A 82 0.18 8.11 -4.73
N GLN A 83 1.07 7.59 -3.86
CA GLN A 83 2.04 6.57 -4.25
C GLN A 83 1.39 5.21 -4.53
N TYR A 84 0.37 4.82 -3.76
CA TYR A 84 -0.45 3.63 -4.04
C TYR A 84 -1.20 3.77 -5.36
N LEU A 85 -1.87 4.91 -5.62
CA LEU A 85 -2.55 5.20 -6.88
C LEU A 85 -1.58 5.32 -8.06
N GLU A 86 -0.37 5.84 -7.84
CA GLU A 86 0.66 5.93 -8.87
C GLU A 86 1.23 4.54 -9.19
N ASN A 87 1.46 3.70 -8.17
CA ASN A 87 1.84 2.30 -8.35
C ASN A 87 0.70 1.50 -9.02
N GLU A 88 -0.54 1.70 -8.61
CA GLU A 88 -1.73 1.05 -9.18
C GLU A 88 -2.00 1.51 -10.62
N ARG A 89 -1.76 2.79 -10.94
CA ARG A 89 -1.81 3.30 -12.33
C ARG A 89 -0.65 2.77 -13.17
N GLN A 90 0.58 2.75 -12.66
CA GLN A 90 1.73 2.16 -13.37
C GLN A 90 1.53 0.66 -13.64
N PHE A 91 0.91 -0.04 -12.70
CA PHE A 91 0.54 -1.45 -12.83
C PHE A 91 -0.59 -1.68 -13.84
N THR A 92 -1.58 -0.76 -13.90
CA THR A 92 -2.71 -0.85 -14.82
C THR A 92 -2.34 -0.48 -16.26
N GLN A 93 -1.31 0.36 -16.45
CA GLN A 93 -0.92 0.89 -17.77
C GLN A 93 0.22 0.11 -18.45
N SER A 94 0.92 -0.75 -17.71
CA SER A 94 1.99 -1.59 -18.25
C SER A 94 1.43 -2.90 -18.80
N SER A 95 1.85 -3.27 -20.01
CA SER A 95 1.45 -4.54 -20.60
C SER A 95 1.92 -5.69 -19.72
N ARG A 96 1.12 -6.76 -19.60
CA ARG A 96 1.27 -7.92 -18.69
C ARG A 96 2.60 -8.68 -18.75
N ALA A 97 3.51 -8.32 -19.65
CA ALA A 97 4.90 -8.79 -19.66
C ALA A 97 5.81 -8.04 -18.66
N ASP A 98 5.33 -6.95 -18.05
CA ASP A 98 6.13 -6.07 -17.20
C ASP A 98 6.01 -6.37 -15.70
N VAL A 99 4.95 -7.02 -15.22
CA VAL A 99 4.78 -7.33 -13.77
C VAL A 99 5.91 -8.22 -13.24
N ALA A 100 6.28 -9.27 -13.98
CA ALA A 100 7.41 -10.12 -13.61
C ALA A 100 8.74 -9.34 -13.60
N LYS A 101 8.90 -8.33 -14.48
CA LYS A 101 10.08 -7.47 -14.50
C LYS A 101 10.08 -6.47 -13.35
N VAL A 102 8.92 -5.94 -12.97
CA VAL A 102 8.75 -5.01 -11.84
C VAL A 102 9.09 -5.71 -10.53
N VAL A 103 8.57 -6.92 -10.30
CA VAL A 103 8.91 -7.74 -9.13
C VAL A 103 10.42 -8.04 -9.11
N GLU A 104 11.00 -8.40 -10.25
CA GLU A 104 12.43 -8.68 -10.36
C GLU A 104 13.29 -7.42 -10.11
N GLN A 105 12.85 -6.26 -10.58
CA GLN A 105 13.48 -4.96 -10.29
C GLN A 105 13.39 -4.59 -8.81
N GLU A 106 12.26 -4.86 -8.16
CA GLU A 106 12.06 -4.58 -6.74
C GLU A 106 12.92 -5.50 -5.85
N ILE A 107 13.05 -6.78 -6.23
CA ILE A 107 13.98 -7.72 -5.60
C ILE A 107 15.42 -7.24 -5.79
N ALA A 108 15.80 -6.77 -6.97
CA ALA A 108 17.13 -6.23 -7.25
C ALA A 108 17.43 -4.98 -6.41
N GLN A 109 16.51 -4.02 -6.34
CA GLN A 109 16.66 -2.81 -5.53
C GLN A 109 16.73 -3.10 -4.03
N THR A 110 15.94 -4.06 -3.55
CA THR A 110 15.94 -4.47 -2.14
C THR A 110 17.24 -5.19 -1.79
N THR A 111 17.70 -6.08 -2.67
CA THR A 111 19.01 -6.75 -2.56
C THR A 111 20.14 -5.73 -2.49
N GLU A 112 20.12 -4.72 -3.37
CA GLU A 112 21.13 -3.65 -3.38
C GLU A 112 21.13 -2.84 -2.07
N LYS A 113 19.95 -2.47 -1.55
CA LYS A 113 19.82 -1.78 -0.26
C LYS A 113 20.36 -2.64 0.90
N ILE A 114 20.08 -3.94 0.89
CA ILE A 114 20.58 -4.87 1.91
C ILE A 114 22.11 -4.97 1.82
N ILE A 115 22.69 -5.15 0.64
CA ILE A 115 24.16 -5.21 0.46
C ILE A 115 24.83 -3.91 0.90
N LYS A 116 24.23 -2.76 0.55
CA LYS A 116 24.71 -1.46 0.98
C LYS A 116 24.70 -1.30 2.49
N SER A 117 23.72 -1.90 3.18
CA SER A 117 23.68 -1.94 4.65
C SER A 117 24.66 -2.94 5.27
N LEU A 118 25.00 -4.03 4.57
CA LEU A 118 25.94 -5.07 5.01
C LEU A 118 27.41 -4.75 4.71
N GLY A 119 27.70 -3.76 3.85
CA GLY A 119 29.05 -3.30 3.57
C GLY A 119 29.95 -4.40 2.99
N VAL A 120 31.09 -4.68 3.64
CA VAL A 120 32.10 -5.65 3.14
C VAL A 120 31.58 -7.10 3.21
N GLU A 121 30.67 -7.41 4.13
CA GLU A 121 30.13 -8.76 4.36
C GLU A 121 29.05 -9.20 3.35
N GLY A 122 28.52 -8.23 2.58
CA GLY A 122 27.49 -8.46 1.56
C GLY A 122 28.04 -8.80 0.17
N ARG A 123 29.34 -8.59 -0.08
CA ARG A 123 29.95 -8.83 -1.41
C ARG A 123 29.88 -10.32 -1.77
N GLY A 124 29.31 -10.63 -2.94
CA GLY A 124 29.15 -12.00 -3.45
C GLY A 124 27.92 -12.75 -2.91
N LYS A 125 27.08 -12.13 -2.08
CA LYS A 125 25.82 -12.71 -1.57
C LYS A 125 24.57 -12.21 -2.31
N GLU A 126 24.75 -11.52 -3.43
CA GLU A 126 23.67 -10.96 -4.27
C GLU A 126 22.65 -12.02 -4.69
N LEU A 127 23.13 -13.11 -5.28
CA LEU A 127 22.31 -14.21 -5.76
C LEU A 127 21.54 -14.92 -4.63
N PRO A 128 22.19 -15.37 -3.52
CA PRO A 128 21.45 -16.02 -2.44
C PRO A 128 20.48 -15.09 -1.71
N ILE A 129 20.79 -13.80 -1.58
CA ILE A 129 19.85 -12.83 -1.00
C ILE A 129 18.63 -12.64 -1.91
N ALA A 130 18.84 -12.46 -3.21
CA ALA A 130 17.74 -12.32 -4.17
C ALA A 130 16.87 -13.58 -4.23
N GLU A 131 17.47 -14.77 -4.13
CA GLU A 131 16.76 -16.05 -4.11
C GLU A 131 15.89 -16.20 -2.86
N ILE A 132 16.43 -15.89 -1.67
CA ILE A 132 15.66 -15.89 -0.41
C ILE A 132 14.50 -14.89 -0.46
N LEU A 133 14.73 -13.69 -1.01
CA LEU A 133 13.69 -12.68 -1.16
C LEU A 133 12.60 -13.16 -2.12
N ARG A 134 12.98 -13.77 -3.25
CA ARG A 134 12.01 -14.32 -4.20
C ARG A 134 11.19 -15.44 -3.58
N GLU A 135 11.82 -16.37 -2.87
CA GLU A 135 11.13 -17.45 -2.15
C GLU A 135 10.17 -16.90 -1.10
N SER A 136 10.59 -15.92 -0.30
CA SER A 136 9.74 -15.28 0.69
C SER A 136 8.52 -14.58 0.07
N GLN A 137 8.70 -13.89 -1.06
CA GLN A 137 7.58 -13.26 -1.78
C GLN A 137 6.60 -14.31 -2.33
N LEU A 138 7.12 -15.41 -2.89
CA LEU A 138 6.29 -16.51 -3.36
C LEU A 138 5.52 -17.17 -2.22
N GLU A 139 6.13 -17.38 -1.06
CA GLU A 139 5.47 -17.92 0.13
C GLU A 139 4.37 -17.00 0.66
N LEU A 140 4.58 -15.68 0.68
CA LEU A 140 3.55 -14.70 1.05
C LEU A 140 2.36 -14.75 0.08
N MET A 141 2.64 -14.85 -1.23
CA MET A 141 1.58 -14.98 -2.23
C MET A 141 0.83 -16.30 -2.11
N VAL A 142 1.51 -17.40 -1.79
CA VAL A 142 0.88 -18.70 -1.51
C VAL A 142 0.02 -18.63 -0.25
N ALA A 143 0.48 -17.99 0.82
CA ALA A 143 -0.32 -17.80 2.03
C ALA A 143 -1.59 -16.95 1.77
N LYS A 144 -1.48 -15.93 0.91
CA LYS A 144 -2.59 -15.03 0.57
C LYS A 144 -3.59 -15.66 -0.40
N LEU A 145 -3.11 -16.37 -1.43
CA LEU A 145 -3.90 -16.74 -2.62
C LEU A 145 -3.85 -18.24 -2.95
N GLY A 146 -3.02 -19.03 -2.28
CA GLY A 146 -2.86 -20.46 -2.56
C GLY A 146 -4.16 -21.26 -2.39
N SER A 147 -5.01 -20.84 -1.45
CA SER A 147 -6.34 -21.42 -1.22
C SER A 147 -7.46 -20.83 -2.11
N SER A 148 -7.11 -19.98 -3.07
CA SER A 148 -8.07 -19.42 -4.03
C SER A 148 -8.70 -20.53 -4.86
N ARG A 149 -10.03 -20.47 -5.01
CA ARG A 149 -10.77 -21.40 -5.86
C ARG A 149 -10.40 -21.18 -7.32
N SER A 150 -10.38 -19.92 -7.76
CA SER A 150 -10.07 -19.57 -9.14
C SER A 150 -8.65 -19.98 -9.54
N LEU A 151 -7.70 -19.90 -8.62
CA LEU A 151 -6.32 -20.37 -8.83
C LEU A 151 -6.29 -21.89 -9.04
N ALA A 152 -6.97 -22.65 -8.18
CA ALA A 152 -7.04 -24.11 -8.31
C ALA A 152 -7.75 -24.54 -9.60
N GLU A 153 -8.87 -23.91 -9.95
CA GLU A 153 -9.64 -24.19 -11.19
C GLU A 153 -8.80 -23.95 -12.44
N LEU A 154 -8.09 -22.82 -12.51
CA LEU A 154 -7.24 -22.49 -13.65
C LEU A 154 -5.99 -23.38 -13.74
N TYR A 155 -5.52 -23.93 -12.63
CA TYR A 155 -4.35 -24.80 -12.58
C TYR A 155 -4.69 -26.27 -12.88
N VAL A 156 -5.68 -26.82 -12.18
CA VAL A 156 -6.04 -28.25 -12.22
C VAL A 156 -6.93 -28.55 -13.42
N SER A 157 -7.91 -27.70 -13.70
CA SER A 157 -8.97 -27.95 -14.70
C SER A 157 -9.15 -26.77 -15.67
N PRO A 158 -8.10 -26.34 -16.40
CA PRO A 158 -8.18 -25.18 -17.30
C PRO A 158 -9.21 -25.34 -18.44
N LYS A 159 -9.60 -26.58 -18.77
CA LYS A 159 -10.58 -26.87 -19.82
C LYS A 159 -12.02 -26.55 -19.39
N THR A 160 -12.37 -26.78 -18.13
CA THR A 160 -13.72 -26.52 -17.59
C THR A 160 -13.89 -25.08 -17.13
N TRP A 161 -12.81 -24.29 -17.10
CA TRP A 161 -12.80 -22.91 -16.66
C TRP A 161 -13.86 -22.03 -17.34
N ALA A 162 -14.08 -22.19 -18.65
CA ALA A 162 -15.07 -21.40 -19.37
C ALA A 162 -16.50 -21.68 -18.88
N ALA A 163 -16.80 -22.92 -18.50
CA ALA A 163 -18.08 -23.32 -17.94
C ALA A 163 -18.23 -22.81 -16.49
N VAL A 164 -17.20 -23.01 -15.65
CA VAL A 164 -17.16 -22.51 -14.26
C VAL A 164 -17.37 -21.00 -14.21
N SER A 165 -16.58 -20.25 -14.98
CA SER A 165 -16.68 -18.79 -15.03
C SER A 165 -18.01 -18.30 -15.60
N GLY A 166 -18.64 -19.06 -16.50
CA GLY A 166 -20.00 -18.81 -16.96
C GLY A 166 -21.03 -18.97 -15.84
N LYS A 167 -21.01 -20.10 -15.14
CA LYS A 167 -21.93 -20.44 -14.04
C LYS A 167 -21.82 -19.46 -12.88
N PHE A 168 -20.60 -19.06 -12.51
CA PHE A 168 -20.34 -18.16 -11.38
C PHE A 168 -20.19 -16.68 -11.79
N SER A 169 -20.51 -16.32 -13.04
CA SER A 169 -20.35 -14.95 -13.56
C SER A 169 -21.11 -13.85 -12.81
N LYS A 170 -22.12 -14.21 -12.02
CA LYS A 170 -22.91 -13.28 -11.19
C LYS A 170 -22.59 -13.37 -9.70
N ASN A 171 -21.71 -14.28 -9.30
CA ASN A 171 -21.35 -14.48 -7.90
C ASN A 171 -20.24 -13.49 -7.51
N GLU A 172 -20.55 -12.53 -6.64
CA GLU A 172 -19.58 -11.52 -6.20
C GLU A 172 -18.31 -12.11 -5.57
N SER A 173 -18.45 -13.19 -4.79
CA SER A 173 -17.30 -13.82 -4.12
C SER A 173 -16.33 -14.41 -5.15
N PHE A 174 -16.86 -15.05 -6.19
CA PHE A 174 -16.07 -15.59 -7.29
C PHE A 174 -15.41 -14.48 -8.12
N ILE A 175 -16.14 -13.39 -8.39
CA ILE A 175 -15.59 -12.24 -9.13
C ILE A 175 -14.43 -11.61 -8.36
N ARG A 176 -14.60 -11.36 -7.05
CA ARG A 176 -13.53 -10.81 -6.21
C ARG A 176 -12.31 -11.73 -6.14
N ASP A 177 -12.54 -13.05 -6.06
CA ASP A 177 -11.47 -14.05 -6.04
C ASP A 177 -10.62 -14.00 -7.33
N ILE A 178 -11.23 -13.96 -8.51
CA ILE A 178 -10.46 -13.86 -9.76
C ILE A 178 -9.89 -12.46 -10.00
N GLU A 179 -10.56 -11.40 -9.55
CA GLU A 179 -10.03 -10.04 -9.63
C GLU A 179 -8.77 -9.90 -8.79
N ALA A 180 -8.73 -10.45 -7.58
CA ALA A 180 -7.52 -10.50 -6.77
C ALA A 180 -6.36 -11.21 -7.51
N LEU A 181 -6.64 -12.31 -8.21
CA LEU A 181 -5.60 -12.98 -9.01
C LEU A 181 -5.15 -12.18 -10.24
N LEU A 182 -6.04 -11.37 -10.83
CA LEU A 182 -5.72 -10.48 -11.95
C LEU A 182 -4.90 -9.27 -11.49
N GLU A 183 -5.25 -8.70 -10.33
CA GLU A 183 -4.53 -7.60 -9.67
C GLU A 183 -3.12 -8.01 -9.28
N GLU A 184 -2.93 -9.24 -8.81
CA GLU A 184 -1.63 -9.77 -8.40
C GLU A 184 -0.82 -10.32 -9.59
N GLY A 185 -1.34 -10.20 -10.82
CA GLY A 185 -0.68 -10.66 -12.04
C GLY A 185 -0.54 -12.19 -12.16
N LEU A 186 -1.28 -12.95 -11.37
CA LEU A 186 -1.29 -14.42 -11.40
C LEU A 186 -2.10 -14.97 -12.57
N VAL A 187 -3.06 -14.17 -13.04
CA VAL A 187 -3.97 -14.52 -14.13
C VAL A 187 -3.91 -13.45 -15.23
N GLU A 188 -4.00 -13.88 -16.48
CA GLU A 188 -4.18 -13.02 -17.64
C GLU A 188 -5.56 -13.26 -18.28
N LYS A 189 -6.20 -12.20 -18.80
CA LYS A 189 -7.48 -12.24 -19.52
C LYS A 189 -7.30 -11.83 -20.97
N LYS A 190 -7.67 -12.67 -21.95
CA LYS A 190 -7.51 -12.32 -23.37
C LYS A 190 -8.63 -11.45 -23.93
N PHE A 191 -9.82 -11.50 -23.33
CA PHE A 191 -11.03 -10.82 -23.82
C PHE A 191 -11.83 -10.23 -22.65
N ARG A 192 -12.90 -9.50 -22.95
CA ARG A 192 -13.83 -8.95 -21.95
C ARG A 192 -14.56 -10.10 -21.24
N GLY A 193 -14.57 -10.07 -19.90
CA GLY A 193 -15.11 -11.15 -19.05
C GLY A 193 -14.06 -12.16 -18.61
N TYR A 194 -14.48 -13.14 -17.80
CA TYR A 194 -13.56 -14.07 -17.13
C TYR A 194 -13.40 -15.43 -17.85
N LYS A 195 -14.14 -15.69 -18.94
CA LYS A 195 -14.13 -16.99 -19.64
C LYS A 195 -12.80 -17.38 -20.28
N HIS A 196 -12.00 -16.39 -20.65
CA HIS A 196 -10.73 -16.58 -21.34
C HIS A 196 -9.54 -16.16 -20.45
N CYS A 197 -9.62 -16.52 -19.17
CA CYS A 197 -8.54 -16.36 -18.23
C CYS A 197 -7.56 -17.53 -18.30
N LYS A 198 -6.27 -17.24 -18.11
CA LYS A 198 -5.19 -18.23 -18.04
C LYS A 198 -4.19 -17.85 -16.96
N LEU A 199 -3.52 -18.82 -16.37
CA LEU A 199 -2.43 -18.55 -15.43
C LEU A 199 -1.21 -17.97 -16.17
N THR A 200 -0.57 -17.01 -15.52
CA THR A 200 0.76 -16.55 -15.91
C THR A 200 1.82 -17.54 -15.42
N ASN A 201 3.09 -17.33 -15.78
CA ASN A 201 4.20 -18.13 -15.25
C ASN A 201 4.29 -18.03 -13.73
N LEU A 202 4.06 -16.84 -13.17
CA LEU A 202 4.04 -16.60 -11.73
C LEU A 202 2.85 -17.32 -11.07
N GLY A 203 1.65 -17.19 -11.62
CA GLY A 203 0.47 -17.92 -11.14
C GLY A 203 0.66 -19.44 -11.15
N THR A 204 1.33 -19.96 -12.18
CA THR A 204 1.68 -21.39 -12.27
C THR A 204 2.69 -21.82 -11.20
N GLN A 205 3.69 -21.00 -10.90
CA GLN A 205 4.67 -21.29 -9.84
C GLN A 205 4.01 -21.30 -8.47
N ILE A 206 3.17 -20.31 -8.18
CA ILE A 206 2.42 -20.23 -6.92
C ILE A 206 1.47 -21.41 -6.77
N ALA A 207 0.73 -21.76 -7.83
CA ALA A 207 -0.15 -22.92 -7.81
C ALA A 207 0.61 -24.23 -7.54
N LYS A 208 1.80 -24.42 -8.14
CA LYS A 208 2.68 -25.57 -7.87
C LYS A 208 3.18 -25.63 -6.43
N ILE A 209 3.54 -24.48 -5.86
CA ILE A 209 3.99 -24.40 -4.47
C ILE A 209 2.82 -24.71 -3.53
N ALA A 210 1.66 -24.11 -3.78
CA ALA A 210 0.43 -24.39 -3.03
C ALA A 210 0.01 -25.87 -3.12
N GLU A 211 0.15 -26.50 -4.30
CA GLU A 211 -0.13 -27.93 -4.50
C GLU A 211 0.76 -28.81 -3.64
N LYS A 212 2.07 -28.52 -3.62
CA LYS A 212 3.05 -29.24 -2.80
C LYS A 212 2.79 -29.07 -1.31
N GLN A 213 2.28 -27.91 -0.91
CA GLN A 213 1.95 -27.59 0.48
C GLN A 213 0.56 -28.09 0.91
N GLY A 214 -0.22 -28.71 0.01
CA GLY A 214 -1.58 -29.15 0.32
C GLY A 214 -2.58 -28.01 0.48
N GLN A 215 -2.24 -26.82 -0.03
CA GLN A 215 -3.01 -25.58 0.17
C GLN A 215 -3.90 -25.21 -1.02
N LEU A 216 -3.86 -25.95 -2.12
CA LEU A 216 -4.80 -25.69 -3.21
C LEU A 216 -6.24 -25.97 -2.76
N PHE A 217 -7.17 -25.18 -3.26
CA PHE A 217 -8.58 -25.27 -2.89
C PHE A 217 -9.17 -26.68 -3.09
N ASN A 218 -8.77 -27.40 -4.16
CA ASN A 218 -9.20 -28.78 -4.41
C ASN A 218 -8.69 -29.78 -3.36
N GLN A 219 -7.56 -29.50 -2.70
CA GLN A 219 -6.99 -30.31 -1.63
C GLN A 219 -7.59 -29.95 -0.27
N ILE A 220 -7.85 -28.65 -0.02
CA ILE A 220 -8.45 -28.17 1.23
C ILE A 220 -9.95 -28.55 1.30
N LYS A 221 -10.66 -28.45 0.18
CA LYS A 221 -12.12 -28.70 0.09
C LYS A 221 -12.46 -29.69 -1.03
N PRO A 222 -12.05 -30.97 -0.91
CA PRO A 222 -12.25 -31.97 -1.94
C PRO A 222 -13.73 -32.25 -2.23
N GLU A 223 -14.57 -32.29 -1.20
CA GLU A 223 -16.02 -32.54 -1.34
C GLU A 223 -16.72 -31.48 -2.22
N PHE A 224 -16.37 -30.21 -2.00
CA PHE A 224 -16.92 -29.09 -2.76
C PHE A 224 -16.41 -29.08 -4.21
N TRP A 225 -15.16 -29.51 -4.40
CA TRP A 225 -14.53 -29.64 -5.71
C TRP A 225 -15.18 -30.74 -6.55
N GLU A 226 -15.32 -31.95 -5.99
CA GLU A 226 -15.91 -33.09 -6.70
C GLU A 226 -17.37 -32.87 -7.05
N PHE A 227 -18.15 -32.26 -6.15
CA PHE A 227 -19.56 -31.93 -6.42
C PHE A 227 -19.68 -30.91 -7.55
N GLY A 228 -18.88 -29.84 -7.51
CA GLY A 228 -18.89 -28.79 -8.53
C GLY A 228 -18.52 -29.32 -9.92
N HIS A 229 -17.58 -30.27 -10.02
CA HIS A 229 -17.16 -30.84 -11.30
C HIS A 229 -18.07 -31.95 -11.83
N LYS A 230 -18.76 -32.71 -10.97
CA LYS A 230 -19.79 -33.67 -11.42
C LYS A 230 -20.93 -32.96 -12.15
N GLU A 231 -21.43 -31.85 -11.59
CA GLU A 231 -22.47 -31.04 -12.24
C GLU A 231 -22.02 -30.39 -13.57
N LEU A 232 -20.72 -30.15 -13.75
CA LEU A 232 -20.19 -29.52 -14.96
C LEU A 232 -19.86 -30.53 -16.07
N ALA A 233 -19.67 -31.81 -15.72
CA ALA A 233 -19.43 -32.88 -16.69
C ALA A 233 -20.73 -33.37 -17.34
N ASP A 234 -21.87 -33.24 -16.64
CA ASP A 234 -23.20 -33.64 -17.14
C ASP A 234 -23.82 -32.62 -18.12
N ASP A 235 -23.33 -31.36 -18.14
CA ASP A 235 -23.79 -30.30 -19.07
C ASP A 235 -23.05 -30.34 -20.45
N ASP A 236 -22.00 -31.14 -20.58
CA ASP A 236 -21.20 -31.33 -21.82
C ASP A 236 -21.52 -32.69 -22.53
N ALA A 237 -22.53 -33.44 -22.08
CA ALA A 237 -23.02 -34.70 -22.67
C ALA A 237 -24.37 -34.53 -23.40
#